data_AF-A0A7X4H8P6-F1
#
_entry.id   AF-A0A7X4H8P6-F1
#
_cell.length_a   1.000
_cell.length_b   1.000
_cell.length_c   1.000
_cell.angle_alpha   90.00
_cell.angle_beta   90.00
_cell.angle_gamma   90.00
#
_symmetry.space_group_name_H-M   'P 1'
#
loop_
_entity.id
_entity.type
_entity.pdbx_description
1 polymer ?
#
loop_
_entity_poly.entity_id
_entity_poly.type
_entity_poly.pdbx_seq_one_letter_code
_entity_poly.pdbx_strand_id
1 'polypeptide(L)'
;MGRDRHRHRRAAFRDHHIHIHHNQSRNVKGGFLEIAVGRSNDVLIDHNVSDDVDKFVGASRVKNIEIRNNTVRRTRLPHIRKEAEFPLSTVFWSFNDKGDDEFHVSRNLFVVDASQRLCKGPDRKLGIAPRTREGNQYYSINGGMDTVLGQPLLPSETVAAPSFVNPAAGDYRLKGAPLAKDYVGAYPPGQPRWRAGLLRAAD
;
A
#
# COMPACT_ATOMS: atom_id res chain seq x y z
N MET A 1 -20.00 7.62 -51.85
CA MET A 1 -20.01 6.65 -50.72
C MET A 1 -18.74 6.84 -49.88
N GLY A 2 -18.78 7.74 -48.89
CA GLY A 2 -17.71 7.87 -47.90
C GLY A 2 -18.19 7.27 -46.58
N ARG A 3 -17.54 6.20 -46.09
CA ARG A 3 -17.86 5.66 -44.77
C ARG A 3 -17.15 6.50 -43.72
N ASP A 4 -17.93 7.34 -43.05
CA ASP A 4 -17.54 8.00 -41.81
C ASP A 4 -17.22 6.94 -40.76
N ARG A 5 -15.93 6.79 -40.43
CA ARG A 5 -15.52 6.00 -39.27
C ARG A 5 -15.58 6.90 -38.05
N HIS A 6 -16.75 6.94 -37.41
CA HIS A 6 -16.88 7.42 -36.03
C HIS A 6 -15.99 6.57 -35.12
N ARG A 7 -14.74 7.02 -34.92
CA ARG A 7 -13.94 6.57 -33.78
C ARG A 7 -14.62 7.14 -32.53
N HIS A 8 -15.34 6.29 -31.81
CA HIS A 8 -15.62 6.54 -30.41
C HIS A 8 -14.27 6.67 -29.68
N ARG A 9 -13.78 7.91 -29.54
CA ARG A 9 -12.81 8.24 -28.51
C ARG A 9 -13.51 7.98 -27.18
N ARG A 10 -13.32 6.79 -26.60
CA ARG A 10 -13.62 6.59 -25.18
C ARG A 10 -12.86 7.68 -24.44
N ALA A 11 -13.57 8.61 -23.83
CA ALA A 11 -12.96 9.60 -22.96
C ALA A 11 -12.12 8.80 -21.95
N ALA A 12 -10.81 9.04 -21.93
CA ALA A 12 -9.97 8.48 -20.88
C ALA A 12 -10.54 8.99 -19.55
N PHE A 13 -10.92 8.08 -18.68
CA PHE A 13 -11.35 8.40 -17.33
C PHE A 13 -10.22 9.19 -16.65
N ARG A 14 -10.54 10.38 -16.12
CA ARG A 14 -9.60 11.31 -15.49
C ARG A 14 -10.09 11.60 -14.08
N ASP A 15 -9.80 10.70 -13.16
CA ASP A 15 -10.02 10.96 -11.75
C ASP A 15 -8.90 11.82 -11.19
N HIS A 16 -9.32 12.86 -10.47
CA HIS A 16 -8.52 13.77 -9.68
C HIS A 16 -9.21 13.87 -8.31
N HIS A 17 -8.43 14.02 -7.23
CA HIS A 17 -8.95 14.16 -5.86
C HIS A 17 -9.68 12.93 -5.31
N ILE A 18 -9.06 11.76 -5.39
CA ILE A 18 -9.60 10.54 -4.79
C ILE A 18 -9.13 10.44 -3.32
N HIS A 19 -10.03 10.11 -2.40
CA HIS A 19 -9.70 9.83 -1.01
C HIS A 19 -10.18 8.43 -0.60
N ILE A 20 -9.24 7.57 -0.21
CA ILE A 20 -9.51 6.23 0.31
C ILE A 20 -9.15 6.20 1.80
N HIS A 21 -10.17 6.04 2.64
CA HIS A 21 -10.10 6.29 4.08
C HIS A 21 -10.84 5.25 4.91
N HIS A 22 -10.18 4.70 5.94
CA HIS A 22 -10.78 3.73 6.88
C HIS A 22 -11.33 2.44 6.24
N ASN A 23 -10.73 1.98 5.13
CA ASN A 23 -11.04 0.69 4.55
C ASN A 23 -10.20 -0.43 5.18
N GLN A 24 -10.75 -1.64 5.17
CA GLN A 24 -10.05 -2.84 5.57
C GLN A 24 -10.11 -3.89 4.46
N SER A 25 -8.96 -4.48 4.15
CA SER A 25 -8.86 -5.68 3.32
C SER A 25 -8.10 -6.77 4.03
N ARG A 26 -8.48 -8.02 3.76
CA ARG A 26 -7.82 -9.20 4.32
C ARG A 26 -7.86 -10.34 3.32
N ASN A 27 -6.72 -11.01 3.16
CA ASN A 27 -6.57 -12.21 2.35
C ASN A 27 -6.97 -12.03 0.86
N VAL A 28 -6.84 -10.82 0.31
CA VAL A 28 -7.12 -10.56 -1.10
C VAL A 28 -5.89 -10.86 -1.96
N LYS A 29 -6.04 -11.68 -3.01
CA LYS A 29 -4.93 -12.03 -3.92
C LYS A 29 -4.49 -10.85 -4.79
N GLY A 30 -5.38 -9.92 -5.13
CA GLY A 30 -5.05 -8.75 -5.95
C GLY A 30 -4.40 -7.59 -5.18
N GLY A 31 -4.40 -7.65 -3.85
CA GLY A 31 -3.99 -6.55 -2.99
C GLY A 31 -5.15 -5.65 -2.54
N PHE A 32 -4.83 -4.44 -2.10
CA PHE A 32 -5.80 -3.47 -1.58
C PHE A 32 -6.35 -2.53 -2.67
N LEU A 33 -5.46 -1.88 -3.44
CA LEU A 33 -5.85 -0.94 -4.49
C LEU A 33 -4.99 -1.11 -5.75
N GLU A 34 -5.65 -1.07 -6.91
CA GLU A 34 -4.99 -0.91 -8.20
C GLU A 34 -5.53 0.34 -8.91
N ILE A 35 -4.63 1.28 -9.21
CA ILE A 35 -4.90 2.46 -10.01
C ILE A 35 -4.46 2.12 -11.44
N ALA A 36 -5.42 1.69 -12.23
CA ALA A 36 -5.20 1.28 -13.62
C ALA A 36 -4.62 2.43 -14.46
N VAL A 37 -3.84 2.06 -15.49
CA VAL A 37 -3.08 2.97 -16.35
C VAL A 37 -3.96 4.13 -16.84
N GLY A 38 -3.62 5.32 -16.39
CA GLY A 38 -4.36 6.56 -16.63
C GLY A 38 -3.66 7.65 -15.86
N ARG A 39 -3.75 8.91 -16.30
CA ARG A 39 -3.08 10.04 -15.65
C ARG A 39 -3.80 10.44 -14.35
N SER A 40 -4.09 9.47 -13.48
CA SER A 40 -4.69 9.70 -12.18
C SER A 40 -3.67 10.43 -11.32
N ASN A 41 -4.14 11.49 -10.68
CA ASN A 41 -3.35 12.33 -9.82
C ASN A 41 -4.15 12.75 -8.58
N ASP A 42 -3.43 13.20 -7.56
CA ASP A 42 -4.04 13.74 -6.33
C ASP A 42 -4.90 12.70 -5.62
N VAL A 43 -4.28 11.57 -5.28
CA VAL A 43 -4.93 10.46 -4.56
C VAL A 43 -4.38 10.41 -3.15
N LEU A 44 -5.27 10.50 -2.16
CA LEU A 44 -4.97 10.31 -0.75
C LEU A 44 -5.45 8.93 -0.30
N ILE A 45 -4.54 8.14 0.26
CA ILE A 45 -4.81 6.82 0.83
C ILE A 45 -4.38 6.85 2.29
N ASP A 46 -5.33 6.97 3.21
CA ASP A 46 -5.00 7.07 4.63
C ASP A 46 -5.91 6.33 5.61
N HIS A 47 -5.34 5.99 6.77
CA HIS A 47 -6.04 5.30 7.85
C HIS A 47 -6.67 3.94 7.44
N ASN A 48 -6.10 3.26 6.45
CA ASN A 48 -6.56 1.94 6.00
C ASN A 48 -5.79 0.80 6.67
N VAL A 49 -6.40 -0.39 6.69
CA VAL A 49 -5.74 -1.64 7.06
C VAL A 49 -5.72 -2.58 5.88
N SER A 50 -4.54 -3.09 5.51
CA SER A 50 -4.42 -4.14 4.51
C SER A 50 -3.61 -5.31 5.03
N ASP A 51 -4.25 -6.48 5.15
CA ASP A 51 -3.65 -7.77 5.52
C ASP A 51 -3.94 -8.85 4.45
N ASP A 52 -3.58 -8.53 3.23
CA ASP A 52 -3.70 -9.26 1.97
C ASP A 52 -2.43 -10.07 1.64
N VAL A 53 -2.42 -10.66 0.44
CA VAL A 53 -1.35 -11.55 -0.04
C VAL A 53 -0.34 -10.84 -0.94
N ASP A 54 -0.82 -10.01 -1.86
CA ASP A 54 0.00 -9.37 -2.91
C ASP A 54 0.39 -7.92 -2.49
N LYS A 55 0.23 -6.96 -3.39
CA LYS A 55 0.52 -5.53 -3.22
C LYS A 55 -0.43 -4.80 -2.26
N PHE A 56 0.02 -3.67 -1.73
CA PHE A 56 -0.88 -2.70 -1.09
C PHE A 56 -1.45 -1.76 -2.14
N VAL A 57 -0.58 -1.06 -2.87
CA VAL A 57 -1.00 -0.16 -3.95
C VAL A 57 -0.23 -0.54 -5.21
N GLY A 58 -0.98 -0.88 -6.26
CA GLY A 58 -0.49 -0.96 -7.62
C GLY A 58 -0.87 0.29 -8.39
N ALA A 59 0.07 0.96 -9.05
CA ALA A 59 -0.22 2.13 -9.86
C ALA A 59 0.78 2.25 -11.00
N SER A 60 0.40 2.92 -12.09
CA SER A 60 1.33 3.20 -13.19
C SER A 60 0.98 4.51 -13.88
N ARG A 61 1.98 5.37 -14.06
CA ARG A 61 1.88 6.72 -14.65
C ARG A 61 1.03 7.68 -13.82
N VAL A 62 1.23 7.65 -12.50
CA VAL A 62 0.46 8.44 -11.53
C VAL A 62 1.29 9.55 -10.90
N LYS A 63 0.61 10.62 -10.46
CA LYS A 63 1.25 11.81 -9.87
C LYS A 63 0.61 12.17 -8.53
N ASN A 64 1.41 12.70 -7.60
CA ASN A 64 0.94 13.17 -6.30
C ASN A 64 0.04 12.15 -5.54
N ILE A 65 0.58 10.95 -5.31
CA ILE A 65 -0.10 9.93 -4.50
C ILE A 65 0.41 10.03 -3.07
N GLU A 66 -0.47 10.42 -2.16
CA GLU A 66 -0.19 10.48 -0.72
C GLU A 66 -0.66 9.19 -0.04
N ILE A 67 0.26 8.51 0.65
CA ILE A 67 -0.03 7.30 1.41
C ILE A 67 0.41 7.52 2.85
N ARG A 68 -0.56 7.64 3.78
CA ARG A 68 -0.25 7.96 5.17
C ARG A 68 -1.14 7.28 6.21
N ASN A 69 -0.62 7.08 7.43
CA ASN A 69 -1.39 6.54 8.56
C ASN A 69 -2.02 5.16 8.32
N ASN A 70 -1.54 4.38 7.35
CA ASN A 70 -2.06 3.04 7.07
C ASN A 70 -1.34 1.96 7.90
N THR A 71 -2.04 0.85 8.18
CA THR A 71 -1.43 -0.40 8.67
C THR A 71 -1.37 -1.40 7.54
N VAL A 72 -0.18 -1.77 7.12
CA VAL A 72 0.05 -2.66 5.97
C VAL A 72 0.79 -3.90 6.44
N ARG A 73 0.15 -5.05 6.36
CA ARG A 73 0.72 -6.35 6.74
C ARG A 73 0.87 -7.27 5.53
N ARG A 74 2.11 -7.61 5.16
CA ARG A 74 2.49 -8.47 4.01
C ARG A 74 3.24 -9.71 4.46
N THR A 75 2.60 -10.54 5.27
CA THR A 75 3.24 -11.75 5.82
C THR A 75 2.67 -13.05 5.23
N ARG A 76 1.65 -12.96 4.37
CA ARG A 76 1.14 -14.12 3.62
C ARG A 76 1.88 -14.17 2.30
N LEU A 77 2.93 -14.96 2.24
CA LEU A 77 3.57 -15.20 0.97
C LEU A 77 2.64 -16.05 0.11
N PRO A 78 2.29 -15.61 -1.11
CA PRO A 78 1.64 -16.49 -2.05
C PRO A 78 2.56 -17.70 -2.30
N HIS A 79 1.99 -18.91 -2.39
CA HIS A 79 2.73 -20.10 -2.84
C HIS A 79 3.07 -19.94 -4.33
N ILE A 80 4.10 -19.16 -4.62
CA ILE A 80 4.59 -18.95 -5.98
C ILE A 80 5.88 -19.74 -6.15
N ARG A 81 6.03 -20.41 -7.29
CA ARG A 81 7.31 -20.99 -7.70
C ARG A 81 8.32 -19.84 -7.86
N LYS A 82 9.59 -20.06 -7.50
CA LYS A 82 10.65 -19.02 -7.56
C LYS A 82 10.69 -18.30 -8.91
N GLU A 83 10.38 -19.01 -10.00
CA GLU A 83 10.35 -18.43 -11.36
C GLU A 83 9.25 -17.38 -11.59
N ALA A 84 8.21 -17.33 -10.74
CA ALA A 84 7.10 -16.38 -10.81
C ALA A 84 7.05 -15.43 -9.60
N GLU A 85 8.14 -15.30 -8.83
CA GLU A 85 8.29 -14.29 -7.74
C GLU A 85 8.15 -12.83 -8.23
N PHE A 86 8.15 -12.62 -9.54
CA PHE A 86 7.87 -11.37 -10.23
C PHE A 86 6.36 -11.15 -10.39
N PRO A 87 5.79 -9.93 -10.22
CA PRO A 87 6.14 -8.81 -9.36
C PRO A 87 5.39 -8.86 -7.99
N LEU A 88 4.95 -10.05 -7.58
CA LEU A 88 4.06 -10.31 -6.43
C LEU A 88 4.75 -10.17 -5.06
N SER A 89 5.96 -9.63 -5.05
CA SER A 89 6.79 -9.44 -3.86
C SER A 89 7.13 -7.96 -3.62
N THR A 90 6.35 -7.03 -4.19
CA THR A 90 6.51 -5.58 -3.98
C THR A 90 5.23 -4.95 -3.44
N VAL A 91 5.32 -4.25 -2.31
CA VAL A 91 4.18 -3.59 -1.66
C VAL A 91 3.65 -2.43 -2.49
N PHE A 92 4.54 -1.60 -3.04
CA PHE A 92 4.22 -0.51 -3.97
C PHE A 92 4.63 -0.89 -5.38
N TRP A 93 3.64 -1.30 -6.16
CA TRP A 93 3.87 -1.92 -7.45
C TRP A 93 3.63 -0.96 -8.62
N SER A 94 4.47 -1.05 -9.65
CA SER A 94 4.30 -0.34 -10.93
C SER A 94 5.00 -1.05 -12.09
N PHE A 95 4.38 -1.01 -13.26
CA PHE A 95 4.98 -1.37 -14.55
C PHE A 95 5.70 -0.19 -15.23
N ASN A 96 5.70 1.00 -14.62
CA ASN A 96 6.32 2.19 -15.18
C ASN A 96 7.84 2.18 -14.94
N ASP A 97 8.58 1.66 -15.92
CA ASP A 97 10.04 1.55 -15.85
C ASP A 97 10.75 2.91 -15.86
N LYS A 98 10.09 3.96 -16.39
CA LYS A 98 10.57 5.35 -16.41
C LYS A 98 10.76 5.96 -15.02
N GLY A 99 10.12 5.40 -14.00
CA GLY A 99 10.28 5.85 -12.61
C GLY A 99 9.79 7.27 -12.35
N ASP A 100 8.86 7.77 -13.16
CA ASP A 100 8.22 9.07 -12.96
C ASP A 100 6.90 8.98 -12.17
N ASP A 101 6.57 7.84 -11.57
CA ASP A 101 5.49 7.74 -10.58
C ASP A 101 5.86 8.53 -9.31
N GLU A 102 4.91 9.27 -8.75
CA GLU A 102 5.16 10.14 -7.60
C GLU A 102 4.36 9.71 -6.38
N PHE A 103 5.05 9.02 -5.47
CA PHE A 103 4.50 8.57 -4.19
C PHE A 103 5.14 9.34 -3.04
N HIS A 104 4.31 9.78 -2.11
CA HIS A 104 4.69 10.38 -0.83
C HIS A 104 4.19 9.46 0.28
N VAL A 105 5.12 8.75 0.94
CA VAL A 105 4.78 7.69 1.89
C VAL A 105 5.19 8.11 3.30
N SER A 106 4.23 8.46 4.14
CA SER A 106 4.54 8.99 5.47
C SER A 106 3.73 8.36 6.59
N ARG A 107 4.34 8.16 7.76
CA ARG A 107 3.62 7.75 8.97
C ARG A 107 2.76 6.51 8.74
N ASN A 108 3.28 5.48 8.08
CA ASN A 108 2.61 4.18 7.95
C ASN A 108 3.29 3.15 8.85
N LEU A 109 2.55 2.09 9.18
CA LEU A 109 3.08 0.91 9.87
C LEU A 109 3.13 -0.26 8.87
N PHE A 110 4.34 -0.70 8.54
CA PHE A 110 4.56 -1.84 7.66
C PHE A 110 5.05 -3.06 8.45
N VAL A 111 4.35 -4.17 8.30
CA VAL A 111 4.71 -5.48 8.86
C VAL A 111 4.82 -6.47 7.72
N VAL A 112 6.03 -6.83 7.31
CA VAL A 112 6.24 -7.59 6.08
C VAL A 112 7.07 -8.84 6.33
N ASP A 113 7.02 -9.78 5.39
CA ASP A 113 8.03 -10.84 5.30
C ASP A 113 9.28 -10.30 4.60
N ALA A 114 10.48 -10.79 4.95
CA ALA A 114 11.74 -10.31 4.39
C ALA A 114 11.93 -10.65 2.90
N SER A 115 11.18 -11.62 2.38
CA SER A 115 11.12 -11.90 0.94
C SER A 115 10.35 -10.82 0.16
N GLN A 116 9.57 -9.99 0.84
CA GLN A 116 8.90 -8.84 0.24
C GLN A 116 9.83 -7.63 0.13
N ARG A 117 9.46 -6.69 -0.73
CA ARG A 117 10.09 -5.38 -0.88
C ARG A 117 9.05 -4.30 -0.75
N LEU A 118 9.39 -3.21 -0.08
CA LEU A 118 8.50 -2.04 -0.05
C LEU A 118 8.62 -1.24 -1.35
N CYS A 119 9.84 -1.04 -1.83
CA CYS A 119 10.16 -0.11 -2.90
C CYS A 119 10.98 -0.77 -4.01
N LYS A 120 11.03 -0.10 -5.17
CA LYS A 120 11.97 -0.37 -6.27
C LYS A 120 13.42 -0.16 -5.79
N GLY A 121 14.33 -1.01 -6.26
CA GLY A 121 15.76 -0.96 -5.92
C GLY A 121 16.69 -1.35 -7.09
N PRO A 122 18.02 -1.24 -6.93
CA PRO A 122 18.98 -1.53 -8.00
C PRO A 122 18.90 -2.96 -8.57
N ASP A 123 18.55 -3.93 -7.71
CA ASP A 123 18.42 -5.35 -8.01
C ASP A 123 17.00 -5.74 -8.49
N ARG A 124 16.03 -4.84 -8.39
CA ARG A 124 14.62 -5.06 -8.81
C ARG A 124 14.04 -3.83 -9.50
N LYS A 125 13.93 -3.92 -10.82
CA LYS A 125 13.58 -2.79 -11.70
C LYS A 125 12.10 -2.40 -11.72
N LEU A 126 11.20 -3.24 -11.19
CA LEU A 126 9.77 -2.98 -11.10
C LEU A 126 9.36 -2.52 -9.69
N GLY A 127 8.25 -1.79 -9.61
CA GLY A 127 7.79 -1.16 -8.38
C GLY A 127 8.02 0.35 -8.38
N ILE A 128 7.71 0.96 -7.25
CA ILE A 128 7.79 2.42 -7.07
C ILE A 128 8.89 2.72 -6.06
N ALA A 129 9.74 3.69 -6.39
CA ALA A 129 10.62 4.34 -5.43
C ALA A 129 9.91 5.63 -4.97
N PRO A 130 9.41 5.71 -3.72
CA PRO A 130 8.75 6.92 -3.24
C PRO A 130 9.65 8.14 -3.39
N ARG A 131 9.06 9.27 -3.77
CA ARG A 131 9.74 10.58 -3.81
C ARG A 131 10.13 11.04 -2.41
N THR A 132 9.25 10.76 -1.44
CA THR A 132 9.47 11.06 -0.03
C THR A 132 9.04 9.89 0.83
N ARG A 133 9.78 9.70 1.93
CA ARG A 133 9.52 8.69 2.94
C ARG A 133 9.81 9.31 4.31
N GLU A 134 8.85 9.29 5.23
CA GLU A 134 9.02 9.98 6.51
C GLU A 134 8.19 9.34 7.62
N GLY A 135 8.73 9.20 8.82
CA GLY A 135 7.92 8.88 10.00
C GLY A 135 7.30 7.47 9.98
N ASN A 136 7.69 6.62 9.04
CA ASN A 136 7.14 5.28 8.92
C ASN A 136 7.79 4.34 9.94
N GLN A 137 7.01 3.38 10.44
CA GLN A 137 7.49 2.27 11.24
C GLN A 137 7.50 1.00 10.41
N TYR A 138 8.59 0.25 10.50
CA TYR A 138 8.78 -0.99 9.78
C TYR A 138 9.05 -2.16 10.73
N TYR A 139 8.61 -3.33 10.32
CA TYR A 139 8.95 -4.59 10.96
C TYR A 139 8.95 -5.71 9.93
N SER A 140 9.97 -6.55 9.98
CA SER A 140 10.07 -7.77 9.18
C SER A 140 9.97 -8.99 10.08
N ILE A 141 9.15 -9.97 9.71
CA ILE A 141 8.98 -11.20 10.49
C ILE A 141 10.09 -12.24 10.27
N ASN A 142 10.87 -12.12 9.19
CA ASN A 142 11.82 -13.16 8.74
C ASN A 142 13.15 -12.59 8.18
N GLY A 143 13.65 -11.47 8.70
CA GLY A 143 14.93 -10.90 8.26
C GLY A 143 15.09 -9.41 8.54
N GLY A 144 16.14 -8.82 7.96
CA GLY A 144 16.45 -7.40 8.12
C GLY A 144 15.58 -6.48 7.26
N MET A 145 15.43 -5.22 7.71
CA MET A 145 14.71 -4.19 6.96
C MET A 145 15.54 -3.57 5.83
N ASP A 146 16.86 -3.71 5.87
CA ASP A 146 17.78 -3.34 4.80
C ASP A 146 17.40 -3.99 3.47
N THR A 147 17.10 -5.28 3.54
CA THR A 147 16.71 -6.12 2.43
C THR A 147 15.33 -5.69 1.91
N VAL A 148 14.35 -5.49 2.80
CA VAL A 148 12.99 -5.09 2.44
C VAL A 148 12.92 -3.69 1.79
N LEU A 149 13.68 -2.72 2.31
CA LEU A 149 13.62 -1.34 1.83
C LEU A 149 14.47 -1.15 0.57
N GLY A 150 15.58 -1.87 0.43
CA GLY A 150 16.55 -1.65 -0.63
C GLY A 150 17.26 -0.29 -0.56
N GLN A 151 17.05 0.45 0.53
CA GLN A 151 17.59 1.78 0.80
C GLN A 151 17.82 1.93 2.32
N PRO A 152 18.76 2.79 2.76
CA PRO A 152 18.95 3.07 4.17
C PRO A 152 17.68 3.62 4.85
N LEU A 153 17.54 3.32 6.13
CA LEU A 153 16.53 3.91 6.99
C LEU A 153 16.79 5.42 7.13
N LEU A 154 15.74 6.24 7.08
CA LEU A 154 15.86 7.68 7.29
C LEU A 154 15.76 8.01 8.79
N PRO A 155 16.33 9.13 9.26
CA PRO A 155 16.34 9.48 10.69
C PRO A 155 14.95 9.56 11.36
N SER A 156 13.90 9.85 10.59
CA SER A 156 12.52 9.94 11.09
C SER A 156 11.81 8.58 11.19
N GLU A 157 12.45 7.51 10.74
CA GLU A 157 11.82 6.20 10.62
C GLU A 157 12.29 5.22 11.69
N THR A 158 11.46 4.24 11.99
CA THR A 158 11.73 3.28 13.06
C THR A 158 11.62 1.84 12.58
N VAL A 159 12.43 0.96 13.15
CA VAL A 159 12.32 -0.49 12.97
C VAL A 159 11.98 -1.12 14.30
N ALA A 160 10.75 -1.57 14.46
CA ALA A 160 10.28 -2.18 15.70
C ALA A 160 8.99 -2.96 15.50
N ALA A 161 8.88 -4.10 16.18
CA ALA A 161 7.67 -4.92 16.17
C ALA A 161 6.46 -4.17 16.76
N PRO A 162 5.31 -4.12 16.08
CA PRO A 162 4.11 -3.53 16.65
C PRO A 162 3.47 -4.47 17.68
N SER A 163 2.97 -3.88 18.77
CA SER A 163 2.19 -4.61 19.78
C SER A 163 0.70 -4.57 19.45
N PHE A 164 0.25 -5.42 18.53
CA PHE A 164 -1.17 -5.48 18.16
C PHE A 164 -2.04 -6.12 19.26
N VAL A 165 -3.32 -5.73 19.32
CA VAL A 165 -4.32 -6.27 20.26
C VAL A 165 -4.56 -7.76 20.01
N ASN A 166 -4.96 -8.14 18.79
CA ASN A 166 -5.20 -9.53 18.39
C ASN A 166 -5.04 -9.72 16.87
N PRO A 167 -3.81 -9.85 16.36
CA PRO A 167 -3.56 -9.95 14.91
C PRO A 167 -4.13 -11.23 14.29
N ALA A 168 -4.28 -12.32 15.05
CA ALA A 168 -4.90 -13.56 14.57
C ALA A 168 -6.38 -13.35 14.22
N ALA A 169 -7.10 -12.55 15.03
CA ALA A 169 -8.47 -12.14 14.77
C ALA A 169 -8.60 -10.99 13.76
N GLY A 170 -7.50 -10.43 13.26
CA GLY A 170 -7.51 -9.26 12.37
C GLY A 170 -7.63 -7.91 13.11
N ASP A 171 -7.34 -7.89 14.41
CA ASP A 171 -7.37 -6.68 15.25
C ASP A 171 -5.97 -6.09 15.35
N TYR A 172 -5.68 -5.15 14.44
CA TYR A 172 -4.39 -4.46 14.33
C TYR A 172 -4.36 -3.12 15.06
N ARG A 173 -5.27 -2.90 16.02
CA ARG A 173 -5.12 -1.81 16.98
C ARG A 173 -3.83 -2.02 17.78
N LEU A 174 -3.13 -0.95 18.10
CA LEU A 174 -1.93 -1.01 18.94
C LEU A 174 -2.34 -1.02 20.42
N LYS A 175 -1.65 -1.85 21.23
CA LYS A 175 -1.81 -1.92 22.69
C LYS A 175 -1.19 -0.73 23.42
N GLY A 176 -0.37 0.07 22.74
CA GLY A 176 0.30 1.25 23.27
C GLY A 176 0.54 2.28 22.18
N ALA A 177 1.30 3.32 22.50
CA ALA A 177 1.65 4.36 21.54
C ALA A 177 2.42 3.76 20.34
N PRO A 178 2.18 4.25 19.12
CA PRO A 178 3.00 3.89 17.97
C PRO A 178 4.42 4.43 18.14
N LEU A 179 5.39 3.72 17.54
CA LEU A 179 6.78 4.19 17.50
C LEU A 179 7.05 5.06 16.28
N ALA A 180 6.23 4.91 15.22
CA ALA A 180 6.13 5.91 14.17
C ALA A 180 5.66 7.25 14.75
N LYS A 181 6.51 8.28 14.63
CA LYS A 181 6.17 9.65 15.03
C LYS A 181 4.92 10.12 14.28
N ASP A 182 3.98 10.72 15.00
CA ASP A 182 2.72 11.29 14.49
C ASP A 182 1.80 10.27 13.77
N TYR A 183 2.06 8.98 13.92
CA TYR A 183 1.17 7.93 13.44
C TYR A 183 -0.11 7.93 14.26
N VAL A 184 -1.25 8.07 13.59
CA VAL A 184 -2.58 7.98 14.21
C VAL A 184 -3.34 6.71 13.83
N GLY A 185 -2.81 5.97 12.85
CA GLY A 185 -3.25 4.64 12.44
C GLY A 185 -4.68 4.52 11.94
N ALA A 186 -5.05 3.33 11.47
CA ALA A 186 -6.40 3.06 10.97
C ALA A 186 -7.49 3.03 12.05
N TYR A 187 -7.08 2.98 13.31
CA TYR A 187 -7.97 2.91 14.46
C TYR A 187 -7.53 3.92 15.51
N PRO A 188 -8.28 5.03 15.69
CA PRO A 188 -8.04 5.91 16.80
C PRO A 188 -8.23 5.15 18.13
N PRO A 189 -7.39 5.38 19.16
CA PRO A 189 -7.63 4.82 20.49
C PRO A 189 -9.05 5.13 20.96
N GLY A 190 -9.78 4.12 21.46
CA GLY A 190 -11.14 4.28 21.99
C GLY A 190 -12.28 4.22 20.96
N GLN A 191 -12.00 4.11 19.65
CA GLN A 191 -13.06 3.91 18.66
C GLN A 191 -13.45 2.43 18.51
N PRO A 192 -14.75 2.12 18.33
CA PRO A 192 -15.20 0.76 18.05
C PRO A 192 -14.54 0.24 16.78
N ARG A 193 -14.46 -1.10 16.64
CA ARG A 193 -14.06 -1.70 15.36
C ARG A 193 -15.00 -1.14 14.29
N TRP A 194 -14.49 -0.33 13.38
CA TRP A 194 -15.19 0.00 12.15
C TRP A 194 -15.43 -1.33 11.43
N ARG A 195 -16.58 -1.95 11.66
CA ARG A 195 -17.10 -2.93 10.71
C ARG A 195 -17.50 -2.06 9.54
N ALA A 196 -16.72 -2.09 8.47
CA ALA A 196 -17.21 -1.69 7.16
C ALA A 196 -18.40 -2.61 6.83
N GLY A 197 -19.57 -2.29 7.39
CA GLY A 197 -20.82 -2.82 6.95
C GLY A 197 -21.13 -2.09 5.67
N LEU A 198 -21.20 -2.82 4.56
CA LEU A 198 -22.29 -2.57 3.63
C LEU A 198 -23.54 -2.42 4.50
N LEU A 199 -24.07 -1.21 4.60
CA LEU A 199 -25.43 -1.01 5.05
C LEU A 199 -26.25 -1.96 4.17
N ARG A 200 -26.74 -3.07 4.74
CA ARG A 200 -27.82 -3.79 4.08
C ARG A 200 -28.94 -2.76 3.99
N ALA A 201 -29.38 -2.48 2.77
CA ALA A 201 -30.63 -1.74 2.58
C ALA A 201 -31.67 -2.42 3.48
N ALA A 202 -32.34 -1.63 4.30
CA ALA A 202 -33.46 -2.14 5.08
C ALA A 202 -34.49 -2.73 4.10
N ASP A 203 -34.94 -3.95 4.40
CA ASP A 203 -36.10 -4.56 3.75
C ASP A 203 -37.38 -3.76 4.05
#